data_AF-A0A832DMM9-F1
#
_entry.id   AF-A0A832DMM9-F1
#
_cell.length_a   1.000
_cell.length_b   1.000
_cell.length_c   1.000
_cell.angle_alpha   90.00
_cell.angle_beta   90.00
_cell.angle_gamma   90.00
#
_symmetry.space_group_name_H-M   'P 1'
#
loop_
_entity.id
_entity.type
_entity.pdbx_description
1 polymer ?
#
loop_
_entity_poly.entity_id
_entity_poly.type
_entity_poly.pdbx_seq_one_letter_code
_entity_poly.pdbx_strand_id
1 'polypeptide(L)'
;MSQIPIIEGISADEFRKEFVANRKPAIIRDATKNWRALIKWTPQFWKSRYGDKTLTIDNKKIQMSELIDLALESNEQNPAPYYRNIRIAHEYPELMEDISPESEFCLPNYFLSSVFKPLRSPLFAYGQYELFIGGKGRSFPYLHFDTPGADTFIHQIYGVKDLILFSPDDSKYLYPKTGAEFNVSSIPDIENVSVEKFPLFPKATKIEVTLQQGESIYFPSGWWHTAKMQSFSISIGIDVANEYNWSVVENFLNNKSKAKLKIFSPVFMIYLKSARKFV
;
A
#
# COMPACT_ATOMS: atom_id res chain seq x y z
N MET A 1 13.32 1.76 -21.20
CA MET A 1 12.61 1.44 -19.94
C MET A 1 11.89 2.70 -19.52
N SER A 2 10.58 2.63 -19.25
CA SER A 2 9.85 3.80 -18.73
C SER A 2 10.24 4.01 -17.27
N GLN A 3 11.01 5.06 -16.99
CA GLN A 3 11.43 5.39 -15.63
C GLN A 3 10.31 6.14 -14.90
N ILE A 4 10.05 5.78 -13.64
CA ILE A 4 9.13 6.56 -12.80
C ILE A 4 9.78 7.92 -12.49
N PRO A 5 9.11 9.05 -12.76
CA PRO A 5 9.66 10.37 -12.47
C PRO A 5 9.85 10.57 -10.97
N ILE A 6 10.93 11.24 -10.61
CA ILE A 6 11.25 11.65 -9.24
C ILE A 6 11.00 13.15 -9.16
N ILE A 7 10.15 13.57 -8.22
CA ILE A 7 9.75 14.95 -8.02
C ILE A 7 10.02 15.39 -6.58
N GLU A 8 10.25 16.69 -6.43
CA GLU A 8 10.57 17.34 -5.16
C GLU A 8 10.21 18.82 -5.27
N GLY A 9 9.62 19.39 -4.21
CA GLY A 9 9.30 20.82 -4.15
C GLY A 9 8.15 21.28 -5.05
N ILE A 10 7.45 20.35 -5.71
CA ILE A 10 6.19 20.62 -6.42
C ILE A 10 5.06 20.85 -5.42
N SER A 11 4.12 21.75 -5.74
CA SER A 11 2.92 21.91 -4.90
C SER A 11 1.99 20.70 -5.03
N ALA A 12 1.17 20.45 -4.00
CA ALA A 12 0.18 19.38 -4.05
C ALA A 12 -0.86 19.58 -5.18
N ASP A 13 -1.19 20.83 -5.54
CA ASP A 13 -2.09 21.15 -6.64
C ASP A 13 -1.49 20.82 -8.01
N GLU A 14 -0.23 21.18 -8.24
CA GLU A 14 0.50 20.84 -9.46
C GLU A 14 0.66 19.32 -9.58
N PHE A 15 1.02 18.65 -8.47
CA PHE A 15 1.09 17.19 -8.43
C PHE A 15 -0.23 16.54 -8.84
N ARG A 16 -1.37 17.02 -8.31
CA ARG A 16 -2.69 16.51 -8.70
C ARG A 16 -2.97 16.69 -10.18
N LYS A 17 -2.67 17.87 -10.75
CA LYS A 17 -2.91 18.17 -12.17
C LYS A 17 -2.02 17.36 -13.10
N GLU A 18 -0.76 17.16 -12.74
CA GLU A 18 0.24 16.54 -13.61
C GLU A 18 0.27 15.01 -13.51
N PHE A 19 0.10 14.47 -12.29
CA PHE A 19 0.26 13.05 -12.01
C PHE A 19 -1.07 12.36 -11.74
N VAL A 20 -1.87 12.85 -10.80
CA VAL A 20 -3.13 12.19 -10.39
C VAL A 20 -4.15 12.22 -11.54
N ALA A 21 -4.41 13.41 -12.10
CA ALA A 21 -5.36 13.59 -13.19
C ALA A 21 -4.98 12.82 -14.47
N ASN A 22 -3.68 12.62 -14.70
CA ASN A 22 -3.16 11.89 -15.86
C ASN A 22 -2.85 10.41 -15.56
N ARG A 23 -3.16 9.93 -14.35
CA ARG A 23 -2.88 8.57 -13.86
C ARG A 23 -1.43 8.14 -14.09
N LYS A 24 -0.47 8.98 -13.67
CA LYS A 24 0.97 8.71 -13.77
C LYS A 24 1.57 8.47 -12.39
N PRO A 25 2.29 7.35 -12.17
CA PRO A 25 3.04 7.13 -10.94
C PRO A 25 4.21 8.12 -10.82
N ALA A 26 4.64 8.40 -9.58
CA ALA A 26 5.77 9.26 -9.27
C ALA A 26 6.40 8.92 -7.92
N ILE A 27 7.71 9.18 -7.78
CA ILE A 27 8.39 9.23 -6.49
C ILE A 27 8.42 10.68 -6.02
N ILE A 28 8.02 10.93 -4.78
CA ILE A 28 7.93 12.25 -4.16
C ILE A 28 8.89 12.27 -2.97
N ARG A 29 9.95 13.06 -3.05
CA ARG A 29 11.01 13.08 -2.02
C ARG A 29 10.60 13.76 -0.72
N ASP A 30 9.68 14.72 -0.81
CA ASP A 30 9.37 15.61 0.31
C ASP A 30 7.91 15.49 0.80
N ALA A 31 7.21 14.42 0.41
CA ALA A 31 5.80 14.18 0.78
C ALA A 31 5.57 14.02 2.29
N THR A 32 6.56 13.51 3.03
CA THR A 32 6.48 13.25 4.47
C THR A 32 7.50 14.06 5.26
N LYS A 33 8.07 15.14 4.69
CA LYS A 33 9.15 15.94 5.31
C LYS A 33 8.84 16.46 6.72
N ASN A 34 7.55 16.63 7.04
CA ASN A 34 7.09 17.13 8.33
C ASN A 34 6.77 16.03 9.34
N TRP A 35 6.89 14.74 8.98
CA TRP A 35 6.56 13.63 9.86
C TRP A 35 7.70 13.34 10.84
N ARG A 36 7.38 13.39 12.13
CA ARG A 36 8.30 13.00 13.21
C ARG A 36 8.71 11.52 13.11
N ALA A 37 7.88 10.68 12.49
CA ALA A 37 8.16 9.27 12.23
C ALA A 37 9.51 9.04 11.53
N LEU A 38 9.91 9.92 10.59
CA LEU A 38 11.19 9.82 9.87
C LEU A 38 12.42 9.87 10.79
N ILE A 39 12.29 10.53 11.94
CA ILE A 39 13.35 10.67 12.93
C ILE A 39 13.17 9.63 14.05
N LYS A 40 11.93 9.41 14.49
CA LYS A 40 11.63 8.61 15.68
C LYS A 40 11.61 7.11 15.43
N TRP A 41 11.06 6.64 14.30
CA TRP A 41 10.74 5.23 14.10
C TRP A 41 11.95 4.44 13.62
N THR A 42 12.90 4.24 14.53
CA THR A 42 14.10 3.41 14.32
C THR A 42 13.87 1.99 14.85
N PRO A 43 14.70 0.99 14.46
CA PRO A 43 14.66 -0.33 15.08
C PRO A 43 14.71 -0.26 16.61
N GLN A 44 15.59 0.59 17.15
CA GLN A 44 15.74 0.77 18.59
C GLN A 44 14.48 1.33 19.26
N PHE A 45 13.79 2.28 18.61
CA PHE A 45 12.51 2.79 19.11
C PHE A 45 11.48 1.68 19.25
N TRP A 46 11.32 0.84 18.22
CA TRP A 46 10.36 -0.26 18.25
C TRP A 46 10.72 -1.31 19.31
N LYS A 47 12.01 -1.65 19.46
CA LYS A 47 12.48 -2.55 20.52
C LYS A 47 12.22 -1.97 21.91
N SER A 48 12.59 -0.72 22.16
CA SER A 48 12.47 -0.11 23.49
C SER A 48 11.02 0.15 23.90
N ARG A 49 10.15 0.55 22.96
CA ARG A 49 8.77 0.94 23.28
C ARG A 49 7.78 -0.21 23.23
N TYR A 50 7.98 -1.14 22.29
CA TYR A 50 7.03 -2.21 22.02
C TYR A 50 7.64 -3.62 22.11
N GLY A 51 8.90 -3.76 22.53
CA GLY A 51 9.63 -5.03 22.52
C GLY A 51 8.88 -6.20 23.16
N ASP A 52 8.17 -5.93 24.25
CA ASP A 52 7.42 -6.95 25.00
C ASP A 52 6.04 -7.28 24.39
N LYS A 53 5.60 -6.58 23.34
CA LYS A 53 4.33 -6.85 22.67
C LYS A 53 4.44 -8.17 21.89
N THR A 54 3.60 -9.14 22.25
CA THR A 54 3.41 -10.36 21.45
C THR A 54 2.61 -10.05 20.19
N LEU A 55 3.18 -10.39 19.04
CA LEU A 55 2.58 -10.25 17.72
C LEU A 55 2.10 -11.62 17.23
N THR A 56 1.07 -11.64 16.40
CA THR A 56 0.68 -12.83 15.63
C THR A 56 0.97 -12.56 14.16
N ILE A 57 1.93 -13.28 13.58
CA ILE A 57 2.34 -13.16 12.17
C ILE A 57 2.21 -14.55 11.53
N ASP A 58 1.35 -14.67 10.51
CA ASP A 58 1.13 -15.92 9.79
C ASP A 58 0.83 -17.12 10.74
N ASN A 59 -0.04 -16.88 11.72
CA ASN A 59 -0.45 -17.80 12.80
C ASN A 59 0.64 -18.21 13.79
N LYS A 60 1.80 -17.55 13.78
CA LYS A 60 2.87 -17.75 14.76
C LYS A 60 2.96 -16.55 15.70
N LYS A 61 3.20 -16.82 16.98
CA LYS A 61 3.46 -15.78 17.98
C LYS A 61 4.94 -15.44 18.02
N ILE A 62 5.27 -14.16 18.08
CA ILE A 62 6.63 -13.66 18.17
C ILE A 62 6.63 -12.35 18.98
N GLN A 63 7.66 -12.10 19.78
CA GLN A 63 7.81 -10.81 20.46
C GLN A 63 8.28 -9.75 19.45
N MET A 64 7.84 -8.50 19.60
CA MET A 64 8.31 -7.41 18.74
C MET A 64 9.84 -7.29 18.77
N SER A 65 10.48 -7.42 19.93
CA SER A 65 11.95 -7.35 20.05
C SER A 65 12.64 -8.42 19.19
N GLU A 66 12.15 -9.65 19.25
CA GLU A 66 12.63 -10.78 18.44
C GLU A 66 12.39 -10.56 16.94
N LEU A 67 11.22 -10.04 16.55
CA LEU A 67 10.95 -9.68 15.16
C LEU A 67 11.98 -8.66 14.64
N ILE A 68 12.26 -7.61 15.41
CA ILE A 68 13.21 -6.57 15.00
C ILE A 68 14.62 -7.16 14.84
N ASP A 69 15.05 -8.01 15.77
CA ASP A 69 16.37 -8.66 15.70
C ASP A 69 16.50 -9.57 14.47
N LEU A 70 15.50 -10.43 14.24
CA LEU A 70 15.46 -11.26 13.03
C LEU A 70 15.48 -10.41 11.76
N ALA A 71 14.73 -9.31 11.72
CA ALA A 71 14.66 -8.43 10.56
C ALA A 71 15.97 -7.69 10.28
N LEU A 72 16.72 -7.31 11.32
CA LEU A 72 18.05 -6.70 11.19
C LEU A 72 19.10 -7.70 10.67
N GLU A 73 19.00 -8.98 11.07
CA GLU A 73 19.94 -10.05 10.68
C GLU A 73 19.57 -10.77 9.38
N SER A 74 18.36 -10.53 8.86
CA SER A 74 17.85 -11.21 7.67
C SER A 74 18.61 -10.93 6.37
N ASN A 75 18.44 -11.84 5.41
CA ASN A 75 19.00 -11.75 4.06
C ASN A 75 18.12 -12.49 3.05
N GLU A 76 18.50 -12.48 1.78
CA GLU A 76 17.77 -13.13 0.68
C GLU A 76 17.50 -14.63 0.93
N GLN A 77 18.44 -15.34 1.56
CA GLN A 77 18.32 -16.78 1.81
C GLN A 77 17.55 -17.09 3.11
N ASN A 78 17.57 -16.17 4.08
CA ASN A 78 16.89 -16.32 5.37
C ASN A 78 16.11 -15.05 5.73
N PRO A 79 14.94 -14.81 5.11
CA PRO A 79 14.16 -13.61 5.37
C PRO A 79 13.41 -13.70 6.71
N ALA A 80 13.34 -12.61 7.46
CA ALA A 80 12.58 -12.53 8.72
C ALA A 80 11.05 -12.57 8.51
N PRO A 81 10.22 -12.88 9.51
CA PRO A 81 8.76 -12.73 9.42
C PRO A 81 8.35 -11.30 9.02
N TYR A 82 7.18 -11.15 8.38
CA TYR A 82 6.71 -9.86 7.86
C TYR A 82 5.49 -9.34 8.63
N TYR A 83 5.68 -8.31 9.47
CA TYR A 83 4.60 -7.63 10.17
C TYR A 83 3.96 -6.59 9.24
N ARG A 84 2.75 -6.85 8.75
CA ARG A 84 2.16 -6.15 7.59
C ARG A 84 0.66 -5.93 7.74
N ASN A 85 0.12 -4.95 7.03
CA ASN A 85 -1.30 -4.57 7.02
C ASN A 85 -1.80 -4.18 8.42
N ILE A 86 -0.94 -3.50 9.18
CA ILE A 86 -1.22 -3.17 10.59
C ILE A 86 -1.80 -1.76 10.65
N ARG A 87 -3.08 -1.66 11.04
CA ARG A 87 -3.79 -0.37 11.11
C ARG A 87 -3.27 0.45 12.28
N ILE A 88 -2.54 1.52 11.99
CA ILE A 88 -1.82 2.30 13.02
C ILE A 88 -2.80 2.92 14.01
N ALA A 89 -3.88 3.54 13.53
CA ALA A 89 -4.88 4.18 14.38
C ALA A 89 -5.60 3.21 15.36
N HIS A 90 -5.56 1.90 15.08
CA HIS A 90 -6.14 0.88 15.95
C HIS A 90 -5.09 0.26 16.88
N GLU A 91 -3.95 -0.16 16.32
CA GLU A 91 -2.94 -0.92 17.07
C GLU A 91 -1.97 -0.05 17.86
N TYR A 92 -1.76 1.19 17.40
CA TYR A 92 -0.79 2.16 17.92
C TYR A 92 -1.34 3.60 17.78
N PRO A 93 -2.50 3.92 18.37
CA PRO A 93 -3.17 5.20 18.17
C PRO A 93 -2.30 6.42 18.51
N GLU A 94 -1.40 6.29 19.48
CA GLU A 94 -0.46 7.35 19.87
C GLU A 94 0.59 7.66 18.80
N LEU A 95 0.85 6.73 17.88
CA LEU A 95 1.76 6.94 16.76
C LEU A 95 1.16 7.77 15.64
N MET A 96 -0.16 8.00 15.64
CA MET A 96 -0.81 8.90 14.68
C MET A 96 -0.27 10.32 14.77
N GLU A 97 0.18 10.76 15.94
CA GLU A 97 0.79 12.08 16.09
C GLU A 97 2.15 12.19 15.39
N ASP A 98 2.86 11.08 15.17
CA ASP A 98 4.17 11.07 14.51
C ASP A 98 4.07 11.18 12.99
N ILE A 99 2.89 10.88 12.44
CA ILE A 99 2.54 10.98 11.00
C ILE A 99 1.56 12.12 10.72
N SER A 100 1.57 13.12 11.61
CA SER A 100 0.79 14.35 11.50
C SER A 100 1.74 15.55 11.26
N PRO A 101 1.34 16.56 10.46
CA PRO A 101 0.08 16.65 9.71
C PRO A 101 -0.01 15.64 8.57
N GLU A 102 -1.24 15.39 8.10
CA GLU A 102 -1.51 14.60 6.90
C GLU A 102 -0.68 15.12 5.72
N SER A 103 -0.17 14.21 4.88
CA SER A 103 0.56 14.62 3.68
C SER A 103 -0.39 15.33 2.71
N GLU A 104 -0.05 16.54 2.28
CA GLU A 104 -0.89 17.32 1.34
C GLU A 104 -1.06 16.62 -0.02
N PHE A 105 -0.12 15.73 -0.37
CA PHE A 105 -0.18 14.89 -1.57
C PHE A 105 -1.25 13.81 -1.48
N CYS A 106 -1.58 13.37 -0.27
CA CYS A 106 -2.65 12.40 -0.01
C CYS A 106 -4.03 13.06 0.04
N LEU A 107 -4.15 14.39 -0.16
CA LEU A 107 -5.40 15.14 -0.09
C LEU A 107 -5.87 15.62 -1.48
N PRO A 108 -7.19 15.80 -1.70
CA PRO A 108 -8.27 15.37 -0.81
C PRO A 108 -8.37 13.84 -0.77
N ASN A 109 -8.68 13.28 0.40
CA ASN A 109 -8.98 11.86 0.55
C ASN A 109 -10.41 11.69 1.08
N TYR A 110 -11.32 11.28 0.21
CA TYR A 110 -12.72 11.02 0.53
C TYR A 110 -12.87 10.03 1.67
N PHE A 111 -11.99 9.03 1.81
CA PHE A 111 -12.07 8.09 2.93
C PHE A 111 -11.91 8.76 4.29
N LEU A 112 -11.20 9.89 4.38
CA LEU A 112 -11.03 10.64 5.62
C LEU A 112 -12.26 11.47 6.00
N SER A 113 -13.16 11.75 5.04
CA SER A 113 -14.41 12.47 5.30
C SER A 113 -15.31 11.71 6.28
N SER A 114 -15.97 12.46 7.17
CA SER A 114 -16.92 11.94 8.15
C SER A 114 -18.08 11.18 7.48
N VAL A 115 -18.44 11.58 6.25
CA VAL A 115 -19.46 10.91 5.44
C VAL A 115 -19.08 9.46 5.19
N PHE A 116 -17.80 9.14 5.00
CA PHE A 116 -17.27 7.79 4.76
C PHE A 116 -16.76 7.09 6.03
N LYS A 117 -17.07 7.61 7.22
CA LYS A 117 -16.70 6.97 8.50
C LYS A 117 -17.12 5.48 8.59
N PRO A 118 -18.30 5.04 8.07
CA PRO A 118 -18.63 3.61 8.02
C PRO A 118 -17.63 2.75 7.23
N LEU A 119 -16.99 3.31 6.19
CA LEU A 119 -15.95 2.64 5.40
C LEU A 119 -14.61 2.52 6.13
N ARG A 120 -14.45 3.21 7.27
CA ARG A 120 -13.30 3.07 8.18
C ARG A 120 -13.56 2.10 9.33
N SER A 121 -14.71 1.43 9.34
CA SER A 121 -15.00 0.39 10.33
C SER A 121 -14.10 -0.83 10.14
N PRO A 122 -13.95 -1.72 11.15
CA PRO A 122 -13.10 -2.90 11.06
C PRO A 122 -13.38 -3.79 9.84
N LEU A 123 -14.61 -3.74 9.30
CA LEU A 123 -15.08 -4.50 8.14
C LEU A 123 -14.52 -4.01 6.79
N PHE A 124 -14.18 -2.72 6.66
CA PHE A 124 -13.77 -2.10 5.39
C PHE A 124 -12.39 -1.44 5.48
N ALA A 125 -12.14 -0.68 6.56
CA ALA A 125 -10.87 -0.04 6.89
C ALA A 125 -10.18 0.76 5.76
N TYR A 126 -10.96 1.35 4.84
CA TYR A 126 -10.41 2.14 3.75
C TYR A 126 -9.86 3.49 4.23
N GLY A 127 -8.77 3.94 3.61
CA GLY A 127 -8.10 5.21 3.94
C GLY A 127 -7.53 5.25 5.34
N GLN A 128 -7.06 4.11 5.84
CA GLN A 128 -6.29 4.04 7.08
C GLN A 128 -4.81 3.90 6.75
N TYR A 129 -3.96 4.47 7.61
CA TYR A 129 -2.54 4.23 7.54
C TYR A 129 -2.22 2.80 7.99
N GLU A 130 -1.58 2.05 7.11
CA GLU A 130 -1.12 0.69 7.36
C GLU A 130 0.39 0.64 7.53
N LEU A 131 0.85 0.00 8.61
CA LEU A 131 2.24 -0.18 8.96
C LEU A 131 2.78 -1.52 8.42
N PHE A 132 4.02 -1.45 7.93
CA PHE A 132 4.77 -2.56 7.41
C PHE A 132 6.19 -2.55 8.02
N ILE A 133 6.56 -3.61 8.73
CA ILE A 133 7.91 -3.83 9.28
C ILE A 133 8.43 -5.17 8.76
N GLY A 134 9.57 -5.14 8.06
CA GLY A 134 10.22 -6.33 7.51
C GLY A 134 11.71 -6.16 7.36
N GLY A 135 12.40 -7.27 7.11
CA GLY A 135 13.85 -7.34 6.90
C GLY A 135 14.23 -7.67 5.46
N LYS A 136 15.53 -7.59 5.14
CA LYS A 136 16.07 -7.88 3.80
C LYS A 136 15.63 -9.25 3.28
N GLY A 137 15.35 -9.33 1.98
CA GLY A 137 14.93 -10.56 1.31
C GLY A 137 13.45 -10.91 1.52
N ARG A 138 12.74 -10.17 2.38
CA ARG A 138 11.29 -10.35 2.55
C ARG A 138 10.55 -9.59 1.46
N SER A 139 9.63 -10.28 0.80
CA SER A 139 8.70 -9.69 -0.17
C SER A 139 7.27 -9.65 0.37
N PHE A 140 6.47 -8.71 -0.14
CA PHE A 140 5.03 -8.80 -0.03
C PHE A 140 4.56 -10.07 -0.77
N PRO A 141 3.66 -10.87 -0.16
CA PRO A 141 3.50 -12.28 -0.53
C PRO A 141 2.84 -12.54 -1.89
N TYR A 142 2.33 -11.53 -2.58
CA TYR A 142 1.65 -11.68 -3.87
C TYR A 142 1.68 -10.39 -4.68
N LEU A 143 1.64 -10.52 -6.01
CA LEU A 143 1.42 -9.40 -6.92
C LEU A 143 -0.08 -9.03 -6.90
N HIS A 144 -0.40 -7.76 -6.71
CA HIS A 144 -1.78 -7.29 -6.61
C HIS A 144 -1.91 -5.80 -6.95
N PHE A 145 -3.14 -5.32 -7.04
CA PHE A 145 -3.44 -3.91 -6.81
C PHE A 145 -4.37 -3.79 -5.60
N ASP A 146 -4.32 -2.64 -4.92
CA ASP A 146 -4.92 -2.49 -3.60
C ASP A 146 -6.45 -2.60 -3.60
N THR A 147 -7.00 -2.93 -2.44
CA THR A 147 -8.44 -2.89 -2.16
C THR A 147 -8.70 -1.62 -1.35
N PRO A 148 -9.46 -0.63 -1.87
CA PRO A 148 -10.61 -0.81 -2.77
C PRO A 148 -10.37 -0.37 -4.24
N GLY A 149 -9.18 -0.57 -4.77
CA GLY A 149 -8.81 -0.10 -6.12
C GLY A 149 -8.68 1.41 -6.19
N ALA A 150 -8.31 2.03 -5.06
CA ALA A 150 -8.00 3.45 -4.95
C ALA A 150 -6.55 3.72 -5.40
N ASP A 151 -6.17 4.99 -5.39
CA ASP A 151 -4.77 5.36 -5.56
C ASP A 151 -4.01 5.02 -4.28
N THR A 152 -2.73 4.71 -4.42
CA THR A 152 -1.92 4.26 -3.28
C THR A 152 -0.71 5.17 -3.12
N PHE A 153 -0.43 5.51 -1.87
CA PHE A 153 0.84 6.06 -1.45
C PHE A 153 1.56 5.06 -0.54
N ILE A 154 2.85 4.86 -0.78
CA ILE A 154 3.74 4.16 0.13
C ILE A 154 4.86 5.11 0.53
N HIS A 155 4.96 5.37 1.83
CA HIS A 155 5.96 6.23 2.46
C HIS A 155 7.03 5.34 3.11
N GLN A 156 8.29 5.46 2.69
CA GLN A 156 9.39 4.70 3.26
C GLN A 156 9.97 5.46 4.46
N ILE A 157 9.65 5.02 5.67
CA ILE A 157 10.00 5.73 6.90
C ILE A 157 11.43 5.40 7.36
N TYR A 158 11.85 4.15 7.19
CA TYR A 158 13.19 3.70 7.55
C TYR A 158 13.70 2.67 6.55
N GLY A 159 14.97 2.74 6.18
CA GLY A 159 15.63 1.75 5.32
C GLY A 159 15.24 1.84 3.84
N VAL A 160 15.53 0.79 3.08
CA VAL A 160 15.39 0.77 1.61
C VAL A 160 14.49 -0.38 1.16
N LYS A 161 13.57 -0.08 0.24
CA LYS A 161 12.60 -1.03 -0.31
C LYS A 161 12.55 -0.90 -1.83
N ASP A 162 12.51 -2.04 -2.52
CA ASP A 162 12.16 -2.08 -3.94
C ASP A 162 10.66 -2.30 -4.12
N LEU A 163 10.09 -1.63 -5.12
CA LEU A 163 8.78 -1.88 -5.65
C LEU A 163 8.90 -2.38 -7.10
N ILE A 164 8.11 -3.40 -7.41
CA ILE A 164 7.96 -3.93 -8.76
C ILE A 164 6.54 -3.58 -9.20
N LEU A 165 6.41 -2.75 -10.23
CA LEU A 165 5.16 -2.19 -10.72
C LEU A 165 4.87 -2.67 -12.15
N PHE A 166 3.58 -2.80 -12.48
CA PHE A 166 3.09 -3.00 -13.83
C PHE A 166 1.85 -2.13 -14.10
N SER A 167 1.77 -1.60 -15.31
CA SER A 167 0.61 -0.81 -15.75
C SER A 167 -0.68 -1.65 -15.69
N PRO A 168 -1.83 -1.03 -15.39
CA PRO A 168 -3.13 -1.67 -15.57
C PRO A 168 -3.34 -2.27 -16.98
N ASP A 169 -2.69 -1.72 -18.01
CA ASP A 169 -2.78 -2.23 -19.39
C ASP A 169 -2.17 -3.63 -19.56
N ASP A 170 -1.24 -3.99 -18.67
CA ASP A 170 -0.60 -5.31 -18.64
C ASP A 170 -1.40 -6.35 -17.84
N SER A 171 -2.57 -5.99 -17.27
CA SER A 171 -3.38 -6.91 -16.44
C SER A 171 -3.60 -8.28 -17.08
N LYS A 172 -3.79 -8.35 -18.40
CA LYS A 172 -4.00 -9.60 -19.15
C LYS A 172 -2.78 -10.54 -19.17
N TYR A 173 -1.59 -10.01 -18.88
CA TYR A 173 -0.32 -10.74 -18.80
C TYR A 173 0.01 -11.17 -17.36
N LEU A 174 -0.72 -10.66 -16.36
CA LEU A 174 -0.44 -10.84 -14.93
C LEU A 174 -1.34 -11.89 -14.27
N TYR A 175 -2.12 -12.63 -15.07
CA TYR A 175 -2.96 -13.75 -14.63
C TYR A 175 -3.80 -13.44 -13.37
N PRO A 176 -4.70 -12.43 -13.42
CA PRO A 176 -5.58 -12.11 -12.30
C PRO A 176 -6.38 -13.35 -11.90
N LYS A 177 -6.51 -13.59 -10.60
CA LYS A 177 -7.44 -14.61 -10.09
C LYS A 177 -8.88 -14.24 -10.47
N THR A 178 -9.82 -15.17 -10.31
CA THR A 178 -11.24 -14.94 -10.60
C THR A 178 -12.03 -14.63 -9.33
N GLY A 179 -13.27 -14.18 -9.51
CA GLY A 179 -14.20 -13.95 -8.40
C GLY A 179 -13.73 -12.84 -7.46
N ALA A 180 -13.75 -13.13 -6.15
CA ALA A 180 -13.48 -12.14 -5.11
C ALA A 180 -12.01 -11.71 -5.01
N GLU A 181 -11.09 -12.39 -5.69
CA GLU A 181 -9.64 -12.12 -5.65
C GLU A 181 -9.12 -11.54 -6.97
N PHE A 182 -9.98 -10.95 -7.81
CA PHE A 182 -9.59 -10.43 -9.14
C PHE A 182 -8.46 -9.41 -9.15
N ASN A 183 -8.15 -8.81 -8.00
CA ASN A 183 -7.06 -7.88 -7.82
C ASN A 183 -5.74 -8.52 -7.39
N VAL A 184 -5.67 -9.86 -7.34
CA VAL A 184 -4.48 -10.62 -6.95
C VAL A 184 -4.09 -11.52 -8.11
N SER A 185 -2.80 -11.57 -8.42
CA SER A 185 -2.24 -12.46 -9.44
C SER A 185 -2.25 -13.90 -8.95
N SER A 186 -2.42 -14.84 -9.87
CA SER A 186 -2.19 -16.26 -9.63
C SER A 186 -0.72 -16.68 -9.78
N ILE A 187 0.16 -15.77 -10.21
CA ILE A 187 1.61 -16.01 -10.25
C ILE A 187 2.13 -16.01 -8.80
N PRO A 188 2.73 -17.12 -8.33
CA PRO A 188 3.15 -17.24 -6.94
C PRO A 188 4.44 -16.48 -6.62
N ASP A 189 5.36 -16.42 -7.58
CA ASP A 189 6.65 -15.75 -7.47
C ASP A 189 6.98 -15.09 -8.81
N ILE A 190 7.02 -13.75 -8.81
CA ILE A 190 7.28 -12.97 -10.02
C ILE A 190 8.78 -12.83 -10.33
N GLU A 191 9.65 -13.17 -9.38
CA GLU A 191 11.10 -13.22 -9.61
C GLU A 191 11.48 -14.52 -10.34
N ASN A 192 10.73 -15.61 -10.13
CA ASN A 192 10.98 -16.93 -10.72
C ASN A 192 9.74 -17.52 -11.42
N VAL A 193 9.27 -16.86 -12.47
CA VAL A 193 8.05 -17.27 -13.19
C VAL A 193 8.29 -18.49 -14.10
N SER A 194 7.48 -19.52 -13.92
CA SER A 194 7.40 -20.65 -14.87
C SER A 194 6.70 -20.20 -16.16
N VAL A 195 7.49 -20.04 -17.24
CA VAL A 195 6.97 -19.64 -18.56
C VAL A 195 6.02 -20.67 -19.16
N GLU A 196 6.16 -21.95 -18.81
CA GLU A 196 5.23 -23.01 -19.22
C GLU A 196 3.81 -22.76 -18.66
N LYS A 197 3.72 -22.37 -17.39
CA LYS A 197 2.44 -22.09 -16.72
C LYS A 197 1.91 -20.69 -17.01
N PHE A 198 2.81 -19.73 -17.18
CA PHE A 198 2.49 -18.30 -17.37
C PHE A 198 3.11 -17.72 -18.65
N PRO A 199 2.82 -18.28 -19.84
CA PRO A 199 3.48 -17.92 -21.10
C PRO A 199 3.27 -16.47 -21.56
N LEU A 200 2.28 -15.76 -21.01
CA LEU A 200 2.00 -14.37 -21.32
C LEU A 200 2.78 -13.39 -20.43
N PHE A 201 3.26 -13.82 -19.27
CA PHE A 201 3.94 -12.95 -18.31
C PHE A 201 5.18 -12.25 -18.89
N PRO A 202 6.02 -12.89 -19.72
CA PRO A 202 7.15 -12.20 -20.36
C PRO A 202 6.76 -11.01 -21.26
N LYS A 203 5.46 -10.84 -21.58
CA LYS A 203 4.94 -9.69 -22.35
C LYS A 203 4.60 -8.50 -21.45
N ALA A 204 4.54 -8.68 -20.13
CA ALA A 204 4.28 -7.60 -19.19
C ALA A 204 5.50 -6.67 -19.07
N THR A 205 5.26 -5.37 -19.01
CA THR A 205 6.30 -4.35 -18.86
C THR A 205 6.60 -4.16 -17.38
N LYS A 206 7.66 -4.82 -16.90
CA LYS A 206 8.14 -4.67 -15.52
C LYS A 206 8.78 -3.30 -15.33
N ILE A 207 8.36 -2.58 -14.28
CA ILE A 207 8.96 -1.34 -13.81
C ILE A 207 9.51 -1.59 -12.41
N GLU A 208 10.79 -1.34 -12.20
CA GLU A 208 11.46 -1.53 -10.90
C GLU A 208 11.87 -0.17 -10.34
N VAL A 209 11.56 0.04 -9.07
CA VAL A 209 11.82 1.28 -8.35
C VAL A 209 12.43 0.96 -7.00
N THR A 210 13.57 1.56 -6.67
CA THR A 210 14.12 1.54 -5.32
C THR A 210 13.69 2.81 -4.59
N LEU A 211 12.91 2.65 -3.52
CA LEU A 211 12.42 3.70 -2.66
C LEU A 211 13.37 3.87 -1.46
N GLN A 212 13.98 5.04 -1.35
CA GLN A 212 14.90 5.38 -0.26
C GLN A 212 14.15 5.85 0.98
N GLN A 213 14.82 5.83 2.14
CA GLN A 213 14.28 6.42 3.36
C GLN A 213 13.90 7.90 3.17
N GLY A 214 12.71 8.28 3.60
CA GLY A 214 12.13 9.62 3.44
C GLY A 214 11.33 9.78 2.14
N GLU A 215 11.59 8.95 1.12
CA GLU A 215 10.85 9.02 -0.13
C GLU A 215 9.47 8.37 -0.01
N SER A 216 8.54 8.90 -0.80
CA SER A 216 7.21 8.32 -1.00
C SER A 216 7.01 7.97 -2.46
N ILE A 217 6.24 6.93 -2.74
CA ILE A 217 5.79 6.62 -4.10
C ILE A 217 4.27 6.73 -4.17
N TYR A 218 3.80 7.40 -5.21
CA TYR A 218 2.41 7.40 -5.64
C TYR A 218 2.28 6.48 -6.85
N PHE A 219 1.25 5.64 -6.85
CA PHE A 219 0.77 5.02 -8.08
C PHE A 219 -0.77 5.02 -8.15
N PRO A 220 -1.33 5.28 -9.34
CA PRO A 220 -2.78 5.35 -9.50
C PRO A 220 -3.50 4.02 -9.31
N SER A 221 -4.81 4.13 -9.17
CA SER A 221 -5.74 3.01 -9.12
C SER A 221 -5.51 1.96 -10.22
N GLY A 222 -5.43 0.69 -9.80
CA GLY A 222 -5.29 -0.48 -10.67
C GLY A 222 -3.86 -0.83 -11.07
N TRP A 223 -2.85 -0.10 -10.60
CA TRP A 223 -1.45 -0.44 -10.82
C TRP A 223 -1.07 -1.69 -10.02
N TRP A 224 -0.62 -2.72 -10.73
CA TRP A 224 -0.16 -3.95 -10.10
C TRP A 224 1.19 -3.73 -9.48
N HIS A 225 1.37 -4.22 -8.26
CA HIS A 225 2.58 -4.04 -7.51
C HIS A 225 2.84 -5.16 -6.51
N THR A 226 4.13 -5.31 -6.22
CA THR A 226 4.64 -5.98 -5.02
C THR A 226 5.87 -5.22 -4.54
N ALA A 227 6.36 -5.57 -3.36
CA ALA A 227 7.52 -4.93 -2.76
C ALA A 227 8.48 -5.97 -2.21
N LYS A 228 9.78 -5.64 -2.19
CA LYS A 228 10.84 -6.43 -1.60
C LYS A 228 11.77 -5.53 -0.79
N MET A 229 12.08 -5.94 0.44
CA MET A 229 12.96 -5.17 1.32
C MET A 229 14.43 -5.42 0.97
N GLN A 230 15.21 -4.33 0.84
CA GLN A 230 16.67 -4.38 0.65
C GLN A 230 17.44 -4.28 1.97
N SER A 231 16.80 -3.75 3.01
CA SER A 231 17.29 -3.68 4.39
C SER A 231 16.14 -3.90 5.37
N PHE A 232 16.43 -3.89 6.67
CA PHE A 232 15.39 -3.58 7.67
C PHE A 232 14.62 -2.35 7.21
N SER A 233 13.30 -2.47 7.14
CA SER A 233 12.42 -1.49 6.54
C SER A 233 11.19 -1.25 7.41
N ILE A 234 10.85 0.03 7.56
CA ILE A 234 9.56 0.46 8.07
C ILE A 234 8.92 1.31 6.98
N SER A 235 7.72 0.93 6.55
CA SER A 235 6.95 1.70 5.58
C SER A 235 5.53 1.90 6.07
N ILE A 236 4.90 2.94 5.56
CA ILE A 236 3.49 3.24 5.79
C ILE A 236 2.78 3.31 4.44
N GLY A 237 1.68 2.60 4.30
CA GLY A 237 0.79 2.69 3.14
C GLY A 237 -0.49 3.46 3.47
N ILE A 238 -1.06 4.15 2.48
CA ILE A 238 -2.41 4.72 2.56
C ILE A 238 -3.09 4.69 1.19
N ASP A 239 -4.37 4.29 1.21
CA ASP A 239 -5.27 4.40 0.07
C ASP A 239 -5.94 5.79 0.04
N VAL A 240 -5.98 6.39 -1.14
CA VAL A 240 -6.54 7.72 -1.38
C VAL A 240 -7.65 7.65 -2.43
N ALA A 241 -8.87 7.99 -2.01
CA ALA A 241 -10.00 8.21 -2.92
C ALA A 241 -10.21 9.69 -3.16
N ASN A 242 -10.36 10.10 -4.42
CA ASN A 242 -10.55 11.48 -4.82
C ASN A 242 -11.43 11.55 -6.09
N GLU A 243 -11.62 12.77 -6.62
CA GLU A 243 -12.47 12.99 -7.80
C GLU A 243 -12.03 12.20 -9.04
N TYR A 244 -10.73 11.96 -9.20
CA TYR A 244 -10.12 11.33 -10.38
C TYR A 244 -10.30 9.81 -10.40
N ASN A 245 -10.39 9.17 -9.23
CA ASN A 245 -10.46 7.71 -9.13
C ASN A 245 -11.74 7.16 -8.49
N TRP A 246 -12.65 8.00 -8.01
CA TRP A 246 -13.84 7.54 -7.30
C TRP A 246 -14.69 6.55 -8.11
N SER A 247 -14.81 6.74 -9.43
CA SER A 247 -15.54 5.82 -10.29
C SER A 247 -14.91 4.43 -10.33
N VAL A 248 -13.58 4.33 -10.22
CA VAL A 248 -12.85 3.05 -10.15
C VAL A 248 -13.12 2.39 -8.81
N VAL A 249 -13.05 3.14 -7.71
CA VAL A 249 -13.37 2.66 -6.36
C VAL A 249 -14.81 2.14 -6.28
N GLU A 250 -15.80 2.90 -6.77
CA GLU A 250 -17.20 2.47 -6.79
C GLU A 250 -17.39 1.16 -7.57
N ASN A 251 -16.77 1.05 -8.74
CA ASN A 251 -16.83 -0.16 -9.56
C ASN A 251 -16.14 -1.35 -8.91
N PHE A 252 -14.99 -1.14 -8.28
CA PHE A 252 -14.27 -2.16 -7.55
C PHE A 252 -15.11 -2.72 -6.40
N LEU A 253 -15.67 -1.83 -5.58
CA LEU A 253 -16.53 -2.20 -4.45
C LEU A 253 -17.78 -2.96 -4.93
N ASN A 254 -18.39 -2.54 -6.04
CA ASN A 254 -19.52 -3.22 -6.65
C ASN A 254 -19.16 -4.62 -7.22
N ASN A 255 -17.95 -4.81 -7.72
CA ASN A 255 -17.51 -6.11 -8.20
C ASN A 255 -17.14 -7.04 -7.05
N LYS A 256 -16.46 -6.54 -6.02
CA LYS A 256 -16.16 -7.29 -4.79
C LYS A 256 -17.42 -7.70 -4.05
N SER A 257 -18.42 -6.83 -3.95
CA SER A 257 -19.70 -7.13 -3.29
C SER A 257 -20.40 -8.31 -3.96
N LYS A 258 -20.54 -8.27 -5.29
CA LYS A 258 -21.11 -9.37 -6.09
C LYS A 258 -20.36 -10.69 -5.90
N ALA A 259 -19.05 -10.62 -5.68
CA ALA A 259 -18.20 -11.81 -5.56
C ALA A 259 -18.13 -12.41 -4.14
N LYS A 260 -18.14 -11.60 -3.07
CA LYS A 260 -17.99 -12.09 -1.68
C LYS A 260 -19.31 -12.35 -0.96
N LEU A 261 -20.33 -11.52 -1.18
CA LEU A 261 -21.47 -11.43 -0.26
C LEU A 261 -22.73 -11.06 -1.05
N LYS A 262 -23.67 -12.01 -1.21
CA LYS A 262 -25.06 -11.75 -1.65
C LYS A 262 -25.86 -10.78 -0.72
N ILE A 263 -25.16 -10.05 0.15
CA ILE A 263 -25.69 -9.21 1.24
C ILE A 263 -25.39 -7.71 1.01
N PHE A 264 -24.45 -7.37 0.13
CA PHE A 264 -24.19 -5.97 -0.21
C PHE A 264 -25.23 -5.45 -1.21
N SER A 265 -26.34 -5.04 -0.60
CA SER A 265 -27.57 -4.52 -1.17
C SER A 265 -27.35 -3.30 -2.08
N PRO A 266 -28.25 -3.05 -3.06
CA PRO A 266 -28.43 -1.75 -3.72
C PRO A 266 -28.35 -0.54 -2.78
N VAL A 267 -28.74 -0.70 -1.51
CA VAL A 267 -28.67 0.33 -0.46
C VAL A 267 -27.24 0.82 -0.20
N PHE A 268 -26.23 -0.06 -0.17
CA PHE A 268 -24.84 0.35 0.04
C PHE A 268 -24.31 1.16 -1.14
N MET A 269 -24.65 0.76 -2.37
CA MET A 269 -24.31 1.52 -3.58
C MET A 269 -25.05 2.86 -3.65
N ILE A 270 -26.30 2.93 -3.19
CA ILE A 270 -27.04 4.19 -3.06
C ILE A 270 -26.35 5.10 -2.04
N TYR A 271 -25.90 4.55 -0.90
CA TYR A 271 -25.14 5.30 0.10
C TYR A 271 -23.84 5.86 -0.49
N LEU A 272 -23.02 5.05 -1.17
CA LEU A 272 -21.76 5.53 -1.78
C LEU A 272 -22.01 6.66 -2.79
N LYS A 273 -23.00 6.50 -3.67
CA LYS A 273 -23.38 7.53 -4.66
C LYS A 273 -23.90 8.80 -4.02
N SER A 274 -24.65 8.68 -2.92
CA SER A 274 -25.19 9.82 -2.19
C SER A 274 -24.10 10.54 -1.40
N ALA A 275 -23.23 9.78 -0.73
CA ALA A 275 -22.08 10.25 0.04
C ALA A 275 -21.13 11.09 -0.81
N ARG A 276 -20.90 10.70 -2.07
CA ARG A 276 -20.09 11.46 -3.03
C ARG A 276 -20.53 12.92 -3.19
N LYS A 277 -21.83 13.23 -3.04
CA LYS A 277 -22.33 14.61 -3.20
C LYS A 277 -21.91 15.55 -2.06
N PHE A 278 -21.30 15.02 -1.00
CA PHE A 278 -20.93 15.74 0.21
C PHE A 278 -19.41 15.77 0.45
N VAL A 279 -18.61 15.40 -0.55
CA VAL A 279 -17.14 15.42 -0.52
C VAL A 279 -16.55 16.06 -1.78
#